data_AF-E4XZ12-F1
#
_entry.id   AF-E4XZ12-F1
#
_cell.length_a   1.000
_cell.length_b   1.000
_cell.length_c   1.000
_cell.angle_alpha   90.00
_cell.angle_beta   90.00
_cell.angle_gamma   90.00
#
_symmetry.space_group_name_H-M   'P 1'
#
loop_
_entity.id
_entity.type
_entity.pdbx_description
1 polymer ?
#
loop_
_entity_poly.entity_id
_entity_poly.type
_entity_poly.pdbx_seq_one_letter_code
_entity_poly.pdbx_strand_id
1 'polypeptide(L)'
;MYILTKGFIEEQALGDGSRVVTVTSGGMLSHPLELDDMQWKKAGFDATKAYAKHKRQQVVITDVWAKKYPSIQFLTTHPGWADTPALRGAMPDFHEKMKEKLRTAEEGADCIVHGVASETKDLGPNGSFYTDRKPVSKHLTLAFTQESSAEANRLEELLDEMYETTQTPNS
;
A
#
# COMPACT_ATOMS: atom_id res chain seq x y z
N MET A 1 -4.17 -3.30 7.86
CA MET A 1 -2.72 -3.20 7.58
C MET A 1 -2.04 -2.42 8.69
N TYR A 2 -2.40 -1.15 8.94
CA TYR A 2 -1.75 -0.34 9.96
C TYR A 2 -1.66 -0.99 11.35
N ILE A 3 -2.82 -1.26 11.97
CA ILE A 3 -2.93 -1.87 13.31
C ILE A 3 -2.09 -3.14 13.43
N LEU A 4 -2.18 -4.03 12.43
CA LEU A 4 -1.47 -5.31 12.45
C LEU A 4 0.05 -5.12 12.39
N THR A 5 0.54 -4.32 11.44
CA THR A 5 1.99 -4.10 11.29
C THR A 5 2.56 -3.33 12.47
N LYS A 6 1.85 -2.29 12.95
CA LYS A 6 2.22 -1.52 14.15
C LYS A 6 2.30 -2.44 15.37
N GLY A 7 1.29 -3.28 15.59
CA GLY A 7 1.30 -4.26 16.68
C GLY A 7 2.49 -5.21 16.60
N PHE A 8 2.81 -5.77 15.42
CA PHE A 8 4.00 -6.61 15.28
C PHE A 8 5.32 -5.87 15.54
N ILE A 9 5.40 -4.59 15.21
CA ILE A 9 6.58 -3.76 15.51
C ILE A 9 6.69 -3.52 17.02
N GLU A 10 5.59 -3.13 17.69
CA GLU A 10 5.57 -2.83 19.13
C GLU A 10 5.86 -4.07 19.98
N GLU A 11 5.33 -5.23 19.58
CA GLU A 11 5.58 -6.52 20.22
C GLU A 11 6.96 -7.12 19.84
N GLN A 12 7.77 -6.39 19.07
CA GLN A 12 9.09 -6.84 18.61
C GLN A 12 9.05 -8.20 17.88
N ALA A 13 7.92 -8.51 17.23
CA ALA A 13 7.72 -9.74 16.47
C ALA A 13 8.44 -9.73 15.10
N LEU A 14 8.94 -8.57 14.67
CA LEU A 14 9.72 -8.40 13.44
C LEU A 14 11.20 -8.19 13.79
N GLY A 15 11.99 -9.27 13.76
CA GLY A 15 13.43 -9.22 13.98
C GLY A 15 14.23 -8.74 12.74
N ASP A 16 15.55 -8.66 12.88
CA ASP A 16 16.45 -8.25 11.80
C ASP A 16 16.29 -9.14 10.55
N GLY A 17 16.16 -8.51 9.39
CA GLY A 17 15.93 -9.20 8.13
C GLY A 17 14.48 -9.62 7.88
N SER A 18 13.56 -9.36 8.82
CA SER A 18 12.11 -9.51 8.59
C SER A 18 11.64 -8.63 7.43
N ARG A 19 10.51 -9.01 6.83
CA ARG A 19 9.96 -8.31 5.68
C ARG A 19 8.48 -8.02 5.83
N VAL A 20 8.09 -6.83 5.41
CA VAL A 20 6.69 -6.42 5.27
C VAL A 20 6.45 -6.07 3.80
N VAL A 21 5.66 -6.91 3.12
CA VAL A 21 5.24 -6.71 1.73
C VAL A 21 3.80 -6.22 1.70
N THR A 22 3.61 -4.94 1.40
CA THR A 22 2.28 -4.31 1.34
C THR A 22 1.73 -4.37 -0.08
N VAL A 23 0.62 -5.10 -0.28
CA VAL A 23 -0.07 -5.16 -1.56
C VAL A 23 -0.99 -3.95 -1.73
N THR A 24 -0.54 -2.98 -2.54
CA THR A 24 -1.28 -1.79 -2.93
C THR A 24 -2.07 -1.99 -4.24
N SER A 25 -2.39 -0.94 -4.98
CA SER A 25 -3.08 -0.96 -6.27
C SER A 25 -2.56 0.14 -7.19
N GLY A 26 -2.61 -0.06 -8.51
CA GLY A 26 -2.29 0.98 -9.50
C GLY A 26 -3.17 2.24 -9.38
N GLY A 27 -4.38 2.16 -8.79
CA GLY A 27 -5.22 3.33 -8.55
C GLY A 27 -4.57 4.39 -7.64
N MET A 28 -3.63 3.98 -6.77
CA MET A 28 -2.89 4.90 -5.92
C MET A 28 -2.04 5.89 -6.73
N LEU A 29 -1.58 5.50 -7.92
CA LEU A 29 -0.64 6.28 -8.73
C LEU A 29 -1.22 7.62 -9.21
N SER A 30 -2.55 7.71 -9.31
CA SER A 30 -3.28 8.88 -9.81
C SER A 30 -3.94 9.73 -8.71
N HIS A 31 -3.81 9.35 -7.44
CA HIS A 31 -4.44 10.08 -6.33
C HIS A 31 -3.39 10.63 -5.37
N PRO A 32 -3.48 11.92 -4.98
CA PRO A 32 -2.63 12.48 -3.93
C PRO A 32 -3.00 11.88 -2.56
N LEU A 33 -2.12 12.06 -1.59
CA LEU A 33 -2.42 11.74 -0.20
C LEU A 33 -3.55 12.66 0.30
N GLU A 34 -4.58 12.05 0.91
CA GLU A 34 -5.72 12.73 1.51
C GLU A 34 -5.67 12.56 3.03
N LEU A 35 -5.70 13.67 3.76
CA LEU A 35 -5.63 13.71 5.23
C LEU A 35 -6.86 14.39 5.86
N ASP A 36 -7.61 15.21 5.11
CA ASP A 36 -8.67 16.04 5.68
C ASP A 36 -10.00 15.31 5.84
N ASP A 37 -10.27 14.33 4.98
CA ASP A 37 -11.52 13.55 4.97
C ASP A 37 -11.28 12.06 4.76
N MET A 38 -10.35 11.48 5.52
CA MET A 38 -9.99 10.05 5.43
C MET A 38 -11.19 9.12 5.63
N GLN A 39 -12.19 9.54 6.42
CA GLN A 39 -13.39 8.75 6.73
C GLN A 39 -14.61 9.12 5.87
N TRP A 40 -14.45 9.94 4.82
CA TRP A 40 -15.54 10.37 3.93
C TRP A 40 -16.77 10.93 4.66
N LYS A 41 -16.52 11.78 5.66
CA LYS A 41 -17.55 12.45 6.46
C LYS A 41 -17.98 13.79 5.83
N LYS A 42 -17.15 14.39 4.98
CA LYS A 42 -17.42 15.70 4.35
C LYS A 42 -17.90 15.54 2.90
N ALA A 43 -17.22 14.71 2.11
CA ALA A 43 -17.57 14.45 0.72
C ALA A 43 -18.56 13.28 0.58
N GLY A 44 -19.34 13.27 -0.50
CA GLY A 44 -20.18 12.11 -0.85
C GLY A 44 -19.31 10.89 -1.19
N PHE A 45 -19.63 9.73 -0.62
CA PHE A 45 -18.80 8.52 -0.73
C PHE A 45 -18.67 8.01 -2.18
N ASP A 46 -17.42 7.87 -2.63
CA ASP A 46 -17.06 7.25 -3.91
C ASP A 46 -16.13 6.07 -3.61
N ALA A 47 -16.63 4.85 -3.79
CA ALA A 47 -15.91 3.63 -3.44
C ALA A 47 -14.56 3.49 -4.19
N THR A 48 -14.51 3.92 -5.46
CA THR A 48 -13.31 3.83 -6.29
C THR A 48 -12.23 4.80 -5.82
N LYS A 49 -12.61 6.05 -5.54
CA LYS A 49 -11.68 7.05 -4.99
C LYS A 49 -11.26 6.70 -3.57
N ALA A 50 -12.18 6.23 -2.74
CA ALA A 50 -11.87 5.79 -1.37
C ALA A 50 -10.83 4.67 -1.40
N TYR A 51 -11.03 3.67 -2.26
CA TYR A 51 -10.07 2.61 -2.48
C TYR A 51 -8.70 3.15 -2.91
N ALA A 52 -8.64 4.00 -3.95
CA ALA A 52 -7.38 4.55 -4.44
C ALA A 52 -6.64 5.40 -3.38
N LYS A 53 -7.37 6.24 -2.62
CA LYS A 53 -6.83 7.05 -1.52
C LYS A 53 -6.27 6.17 -0.39
N HIS A 54 -6.98 5.13 0.01
CA HIS A 54 -6.46 4.18 1.02
C HIS A 54 -5.21 3.44 0.52
N LYS A 55 -5.17 3.07 -0.76
CA LYS A 55 -4.01 2.44 -1.38
C LYS A 55 -2.80 3.40 -1.47
N ARG A 56 -3.04 4.71 -1.64
CA ARG A 56 -2.01 5.76 -1.52
C ARG A 56 -1.48 5.85 -0.09
N GLN A 57 -2.35 5.89 0.92
CA GLN A 57 -1.93 5.90 2.34
C GLN A 57 -1.06 4.69 2.70
N GLN A 58 -1.37 3.50 2.17
CA GLN A 58 -0.54 2.30 2.37
C GLN A 58 0.90 2.46 1.87
N VAL A 59 1.10 3.14 0.75
CA VAL A 59 2.44 3.39 0.19
C VAL A 59 3.21 4.37 1.06
N VAL A 60 2.57 5.49 1.43
CA VAL A 60 3.19 6.53 2.26
C VAL A 60 3.60 5.98 3.62
N ILE A 61 2.72 5.24 4.29
CA ILE A 61 3.05 4.74 5.62
C ILE A 61 4.12 3.64 5.60
N THR A 62 4.17 2.86 4.51
CA THR A 62 5.24 1.89 4.29
C THR A 62 6.60 2.59 4.15
N ASP A 63 6.66 3.75 3.50
CA ASP A 63 7.88 4.56 3.40
C ASP A 63 8.32 5.16 4.72
N VAL A 64 7.37 5.60 5.55
CA VAL A 64 7.66 6.10 6.90
C VAL A 64 8.31 5.00 7.72
N TRP A 65 7.74 3.79 7.73
CA TRP A 65 8.33 2.67 8.47
C TRP A 65 9.67 2.18 7.90
N ALA A 66 9.84 2.19 6.57
CA ALA A 66 11.13 1.87 5.95
C ALA A 66 12.27 2.75 6.45
N LYS A 67 11.99 4.03 6.72
CA LYS A 67 12.96 4.98 7.29
C LYS A 67 13.16 4.78 8.79
N LYS A 68 12.08 4.49 9.52
CA LYS A 68 12.05 4.39 10.99
C LYS A 68 12.66 3.08 11.50
N TYR A 69 12.52 1.99 10.75
CA TYR A 69 12.96 0.64 11.14
C TYR A 69 13.86 0.02 10.05
N PRO A 70 15.10 0.52 9.90
CA PRO A 70 15.98 0.11 8.80
C PRO A 70 16.43 -1.36 8.84
N SER A 71 16.27 -2.06 9.97
CA SER A 71 16.57 -3.49 10.07
C SER A 71 15.46 -4.40 9.53
N ILE A 72 14.27 -3.84 9.26
CA ILE A 72 13.13 -4.52 8.65
C ILE A 72 13.01 -4.02 7.20
N GLN A 73 12.91 -4.95 6.25
CA GLN A 73 12.68 -4.60 4.85
C GLN A 73 11.18 -4.35 4.62
N PHE A 74 10.83 -3.14 4.22
CA PHE A 74 9.49 -2.80 3.76
C PHE A 74 9.48 -2.59 2.26
N LEU A 75 8.43 -3.05 1.60
CA LEU A 75 8.20 -2.78 0.19
C LEU A 75 6.71 -2.78 -0.12
N THR A 76 6.36 -2.09 -1.20
CA THR A 76 5.00 -2.09 -1.74
C THR A 76 4.99 -2.67 -3.13
N THR A 77 3.90 -3.32 -3.51
CA THR A 77 3.70 -3.81 -4.89
C THR A 77 2.23 -3.80 -5.24
N HIS A 78 1.89 -3.85 -6.53
CA HIS A 78 0.52 -4.13 -6.96
C HIS A 78 0.51 -5.30 -7.96
N PRO A 79 -0.54 -6.13 -7.97
CA PRO A 79 -0.59 -7.36 -8.77
C PRO A 79 -0.88 -7.11 -10.26
N GLY A 80 -0.72 -5.88 -10.76
CA GLY A 80 -1.28 -5.49 -12.06
C GLY A 80 -2.80 -5.63 -12.09
N TRP A 81 -3.34 -5.93 -13.27
CA TRP A 81 -4.74 -6.28 -13.46
C TRP A 81 -4.89 -7.79 -13.51
N ALA A 82 -5.02 -8.42 -12.34
CA ALA A 82 -5.25 -9.85 -12.21
C ALA A 82 -6.75 -10.19 -12.28
N ASP A 83 -7.07 -11.27 -12.98
CA ASP A 83 -8.44 -11.77 -13.11
C ASP A 83 -8.92 -12.39 -11.79
N THR A 84 -9.58 -11.57 -10.97
CA THR A 84 -10.06 -11.93 -9.64
C THR A 84 -11.56 -11.66 -9.51
N PRO A 85 -12.28 -12.39 -8.63
CA PRO A 85 -13.68 -12.10 -8.34
C PRO A 85 -13.93 -10.65 -7.94
N ALA A 86 -12.98 -10.04 -7.21
CA ALA A 86 -13.05 -8.64 -6.80
C ALA A 86 -13.01 -7.68 -8.00
N LEU A 87 -12.11 -7.90 -8.97
CA LEU A 87 -12.03 -7.08 -10.18
C LEU A 87 -13.29 -7.24 -11.04
N ARG A 88 -13.77 -8.48 -11.20
CA ARG A 88 -15.02 -8.78 -11.95
C ARG A 88 -16.23 -8.06 -11.37
N GLY A 89 -16.37 -8.07 -10.04
CA GLY A 89 -17.48 -7.40 -9.37
C GLY A 89 -17.38 -5.88 -9.38
N ALA A 90 -16.18 -5.33 -9.19
CA ALA A 90 -15.97 -3.89 -9.09
C ALA A 90 -15.97 -3.17 -10.44
N MET A 91 -15.54 -3.85 -11.51
CA MET A 91 -15.36 -3.25 -12.83
C MET A 91 -15.80 -4.21 -13.97
N PRO A 92 -17.09 -4.60 -14.06
CA PRO A 92 -17.55 -5.62 -15.00
C PRO A 92 -17.30 -5.26 -16.47
N ASP A 93 -17.56 -4.01 -16.87
CA ASP A 93 -17.31 -3.55 -18.25
C ASP A 93 -15.82 -3.56 -18.61
N PHE A 94 -14.96 -3.26 -17.64
CA PHE A 94 -13.52 -3.32 -17.81
C PHE A 94 -13.06 -4.77 -17.95
N HIS A 95 -13.57 -5.66 -17.08
CA HIS A 95 -13.30 -7.09 -17.18
C HIS A 95 -13.70 -7.63 -18.55
N GLU A 96 -14.91 -7.37 -19.04
CA GLU A 96 -15.34 -7.89 -20.34
C GLU A 96 -14.45 -7.42 -21.49
N LYS A 97 -13.99 -6.17 -21.45
CA LYS A 97 -13.08 -5.61 -22.46
C LYS A 97 -11.65 -6.14 -22.36
N MET A 98 -11.20 -6.49 -21.16
CA MET A 98 -9.80 -6.79 -20.88
C MET A 98 -9.52 -8.24 -20.53
N LYS A 99 -10.54 -9.11 -20.41
CA LYS A 99 -10.42 -10.49 -19.90
C LYS A 99 -9.31 -11.32 -20.53
N GLU A 100 -9.05 -11.16 -21.83
CA GLU A 100 -7.97 -11.88 -22.54
C GLU A 100 -6.57 -11.32 -22.27
N LYS A 101 -6.47 -10.14 -21.64
CA LYS A 101 -5.23 -9.43 -21.29
C LYS A 101 -5.04 -9.31 -19.77
N LEU A 102 -5.97 -9.83 -18.98
CA LEU A 102 -5.82 -9.87 -17.53
C LEU A 102 -4.76 -10.90 -17.15
N ARG A 103 -4.02 -10.59 -16.10
CA ARG A 103 -3.04 -11.49 -15.51
C ARG A 103 -3.74 -12.67 -14.85
N THR A 104 -3.09 -13.83 -14.85
CA THR A 104 -3.50 -14.94 -13.97
C THR A 104 -3.24 -14.59 -12.50
N ALA A 105 -3.76 -15.42 -11.59
CA ALA A 105 -3.48 -15.27 -10.17
C ALA A 105 -1.97 -15.42 -9.86
N GLU A 106 -1.29 -16.34 -10.54
CA GLU A 106 0.15 -16.59 -10.43
C GLU A 106 0.95 -15.37 -10.90
N GLU A 107 0.60 -14.80 -12.06
CA GLU A 107 1.23 -13.58 -12.57
C GLU A 107 0.97 -12.36 -11.67
N GLY A 108 -0.20 -12.28 -11.04
CA GLY A 108 -0.51 -11.25 -10.05
C GLY A 108 0.27 -11.40 -8.74
N ALA A 109 0.51 -12.64 -8.31
CA ALA A 109 1.27 -12.96 -7.10
C ALA A 109 2.80 -12.85 -7.29
N ASP A 110 3.28 -12.91 -8.54
CA ASP A 110 4.69 -12.97 -8.88
C ASP A 110 5.56 -11.92 -8.16
N CYS A 111 5.13 -10.66 -8.19
CA CYS A 111 5.89 -9.57 -7.58
C CYS A 111 5.88 -9.62 -6.04
N ILE A 112 4.82 -10.19 -5.45
CA ILE A 112 4.73 -10.44 -4.01
C ILE A 112 5.76 -11.52 -3.64
N VAL A 113 5.77 -12.63 -4.38
CA VAL A 113 6.72 -13.73 -4.17
C VAL A 113 8.16 -13.24 -4.32
N HIS A 114 8.44 -12.42 -5.32
CA HIS A 114 9.76 -11.79 -5.49
C HIS A 114 10.17 -10.98 -4.24
N GLY A 115 9.29 -10.11 -3.72
CA GLY A 115 9.59 -9.32 -2.53
C GLY A 115 9.83 -10.17 -1.27
N VAL A 116 9.11 -11.30 -1.13
CA VAL A 116 9.26 -12.19 0.02
C VAL A 116 10.49 -13.10 -0.11
N ALA A 117 10.79 -13.61 -1.29
CA ALA A 117 11.73 -14.72 -1.47
C ALA A 117 13.12 -14.32 -1.99
N SER A 118 13.30 -13.15 -2.59
CA SER A 118 14.62 -12.73 -3.11
C SER A 118 15.62 -12.42 -2.00
N GLU A 119 16.93 -12.48 -2.27
CA GLU A 119 17.91 -11.98 -1.30
C GLU A 119 17.79 -10.46 -1.14
N THR A 120 18.06 -9.93 0.07
CA THR A 120 17.92 -8.48 0.33
C THR A 120 18.82 -7.64 -0.58
N LYS A 121 20.00 -8.14 -0.94
CA LYS A 121 20.94 -7.47 -1.86
C LYS A 121 20.40 -7.32 -3.29
N ASP A 122 19.43 -8.14 -3.68
CA ASP A 122 18.82 -8.14 -5.02
C ASP A 122 17.54 -7.27 -5.04
N LEU A 123 17.11 -6.78 -3.88
CA LEU A 123 16.03 -5.82 -3.75
C LEU A 123 16.57 -4.39 -3.91
N GLY A 124 15.72 -3.48 -4.38
CA GLY A 124 15.96 -2.06 -4.35
C GLY A 124 15.95 -1.50 -2.93
N PRO A 125 16.19 -0.18 -2.79
CA PRO A 125 16.21 0.49 -1.50
C PRO A 125 14.96 0.20 -0.65
N ASN A 126 15.11 0.16 0.68
CA ASN A 126 13.99 -0.01 1.60
C ASN A 126 12.87 1.01 1.33
N GLY A 127 11.62 0.56 1.35
CA GLY A 127 10.45 1.34 0.95
C GLY A 127 10.18 1.35 -0.57
N SER A 128 10.95 0.62 -1.39
CA SER A 128 10.70 0.59 -2.84
C SER A 128 9.30 0.11 -3.20
N PHE A 129 8.74 0.70 -4.26
CA PHE A 129 7.51 0.25 -4.89
C PHE A 129 7.84 -0.56 -6.13
N TYR A 130 7.26 -1.75 -6.26
CA TYR A 130 7.61 -2.72 -7.28
C TYR A 130 6.48 -3.00 -8.25
N THR A 131 6.86 -3.12 -9.52
CA THR A 131 6.05 -3.68 -10.61
C THR A 131 6.92 -4.63 -11.43
N ASP A 132 6.41 -5.82 -11.72
CA ASP A 132 7.11 -6.83 -12.54
C ASP A 132 8.56 -7.08 -12.05
N ARG A 133 8.70 -7.28 -10.74
CA ARG A 133 9.95 -7.51 -10.01
C ARG A 133 10.98 -6.38 -10.10
N LYS A 134 10.58 -5.17 -10.51
CA LYS A 134 11.46 -4.01 -10.61
C LYS A 134 10.98 -2.85 -9.75
N PRO A 135 11.86 -2.15 -9.04
CA PRO A 135 11.53 -0.88 -8.42
C PRO A 135 11.11 0.14 -9.50
N VAL A 136 10.01 0.84 -9.26
CA VAL A 136 9.49 1.90 -10.13
C VAL A 136 9.01 3.10 -9.33
N SER A 137 8.70 4.21 -10.02
CA SER A 137 8.17 5.41 -9.37
C SER A 137 6.80 5.18 -8.74
N LYS A 138 6.59 5.77 -7.55
CA LYS A 138 5.30 5.85 -6.85
C LYS A 138 4.39 6.98 -7.35
N HIS A 139 4.94 7.84 -8.20
CA HIS A 139 4.28 9.03 -8.72
C HIS A 139 4.37 9.04 -10.24
N LEU A 140 3.21 9.19 -10.89
CA LEU A 140 3.16 9.47 -12.32
C LEU A 140 3.60 10.92 -12.55
N THR A 141 4.42 11.13 -13.57
CA THR A 141 4.82 12.47 -14.01
C THR A 141 3.56 13.29 -14.30
N LEU A 142 3.52 14.53 -13.79
CA LEU A 142 2.40 15.46 -13.94
C LEU A 142 1.08 15.09 -13.23
N ALA A 143 1.06 14.04 -12.38
CA ALA A 143 -0.12 13.70 -11.59
C ALA A 143 -0.21 14.48 -10.25
N PHE A 144 0.84 15.23 -9.89
CA PHE A 144 0.92 16.03 -8.65
C PHE A 144 0.57 15.23 -7.38
N THR A 145 0.96 13.95 -7.34
CA THR A 145 0.62 13.03 -6.24
C THR A 145 1.71 12.91 -5.17
N GLN A 146 2.76 13.72 -5.25
CA GLN A 146 3.88 13.65 -4.33
C GLN A 146 3.55 14.34 -3.01
N GLU A 147 3.57 13.57 -1.93
CA GLU A 147 3.44 14.07 -0.58
C GLU A 147 4.77 14.62 -0.05
N SER A 148 4.67 15.59 0.85
CA SER A 148 5.77 16.09 1.66
C SER A 148 6.04 15.18 2.87
N SER A 149 7.23 15.29 3.46
CA SER A 149 7.54 14.60 4.73
C SER A 149 6.59 15.02 5.86
N ALA A 150 6.10 16.26 5.85
CA ALA A 150 5.15 16.74 6.86
C ALA A 150 3.79 16.04 6.73
N GLU A 151 3.28 15.87 5.51
CA GLU A 151 2.05 15.11 5.27
C GLU A 151 2.21 13.63 5.59
N ALA A 152 3.37 13.03 5.28
CA ALA A 152 3.66 11.64 5.63
C ALA A 152 3.71 11.42 7.16
N ASN A 153 4.33 12.33 7.90
CA ASN A 153 4.34 12.28 9.36
C ASN A 153 2.93 12.50 9.92
N ARG A 154 2.18 13.44 9.36
CA ARG A 154 0.79 13.68 9.78
C ARG A 154 -0.10 12.47 9.54
N LEU A 155 0.12 11.72 8.47
CA LEU A 155 -0.56 10.44 8.24
C LEU A 155 -0.22 9.43 9.35
N GLU A 156 1.05 9.28 9.73
CA GLU A 156 1.46 8.38 10.83
C GLU A 156 0.76 8.77 12.13
N GLU A 157 0.77 10.06 12.49
CA GLU A 157 0.08 10.57 13.70
C GLU A 157 -1.42 10.22 13.70
N LEU A 158 -2.13 10.51 12.60
CA LEU A 158 -3.56 10.21 12.50
C LEU A 158 -3.86 8.70 12.61
N LEU A 159 -2.97 7.86 12.08
CA LEU A 159 -3.11 6.41 12.15
C LEU A 159 -2.75 5.87 13.54
N ASP A 160 -1.78 6.48 14.22
CA ASP A 160 -1.45 6.19 15.62
C ASP A 160 -2.60 6.56 16.56
N GLU A 161 -3.22 7.74 16.39
CA GLU A 161 -4.43 8.14 17.12
C GLU A 161 -5.55 7.09 16.94
N MET A 162 -5.78 6.62 15.71
CA MET A 162 -6.76 5.56 15.45
C MET A 162 -6.36 4.23 16.08
N TYR A 163 -5.08 3.87 16.07
CA TYR A 163 -4.58 2.65 16.69
C TYR A 163 -4.78 2.64 18.22
N GLU A 164 -4.51 3.76 18.89
CA GLU A 164 -4.73 3.91 20.34
C GLU A 164 -6.18 3.66 20.74
N THR A 165 -7.15 4.10 19.92
CA THR A 165 -8.58 3.81 20.18
C THR A 165 -8.94 2.33 20.12
N THR A 166 -8.12 1.50 19.46
CA THR A 166 -8.32 0.04 19.43
C THR A 166 -7.75 -0.67 20.65
N GLN A 167 -6.87 -0.01 21.41
CA GLN A 167 -6.22 -0.54 22.61
C GLN A 167 -7.02 -0.24 23.88
N THR A 168 -7.90 0.76 23.85
CA THR A 168 -8.79 1.09 24.96
C THR A 168 -10.08 0.29 24.86
N PRO A 169 -10.42 -0.58 25.83
CA PRO A 169 -11.72 -1.22 25.86
C PRO A 169 -12.81 -0.15 25.91
N ASN A 170 -13.83 -0.25 25.05
CA ASN A 170 -15.04 0.56 25.22
C ASN A 170 -15.54 0.34 26.66
N SER A 171 -15.62 1.45 27.41
CA SER A 171 -16.15 1.47 28.78
C SER A 171 -17.67 1.27 28.81
#